data_AF-A0A658NQK0-F1
#
_entry.id   AF-A0A658NQK0-F1
#
_cell.length_a   1.000
_cell.length_b   1.000
_cell.length_c   1.000
_cell.angle_alpha   90.00
_cell.angle_beta   90.00
_cell.angle_gamma   90.00
#
_symmetry.space_group_name_H-M   'P 1'
#
loop_
_entity.id
_entity.type
_entity.pdbx_description
1 polymer ?
#
loop_
_entity_poly.entity_id
_entity_poly.type
_entity_poly.pdbx_seq_one_letter_code
_entity_poly.pdbx_strand_id
1 'polypeptide(L)'
;ELDGITLTERAVARLRAAGIEEIVIVTGHLAGHYEALAERLGGGVRTVFNPDYARLGSGHSLAVGLAASAGEVLVLESDLVWEDRALAAMRDVEGDTVLLVSGETASGDEVWVWSDPNEPTP
;
A
#
# COMPACT_ATOMS: atom_id res chain seq x y z
N GLU A 1 -10.36 -0.57 12.82
CA GLU A 1 -10.55 0.89 13.00
C GLU A 1 -9.74 1.36 14.20
N LEU A 2 -9.25 2.59 14.17
CA LEU A 2 -8.62 3.28 15.31
C LEU A 2 -9.31 4.63 15.45
N ASP A 3 -9.77 4.96 16.66
CA ASP A 3 -10.53 6.19 16.97
C ASP A 3 -11.71 6.44 16.00
N GLY A 4 -12.40 5.37 15.56
CA GLY A 4 -13.53 5.47 14.64
C GLY A 4 -13.17 5.75 13.18
N ILE A 5 -11.88 5.68 12.82
CA ILE A 5 -11.40 5.82 11.45
C ILE A 5 -10.75 4.49 11.01
N THR A 6 -11.11 4.00 9.83
CA THR A 6 -10.51 2.78 9.26
C THR A 6 -9.02 3.01 8.95
N LEU A 7 -8.25 1.93 8.88
CA LEU A 7 -6.82 2.01 8.54
C LEU A 7 -6.63 2.51 7.10
N THR A 8 -7.47 2.03 6.18
CA THR A 8 -7.48 2.47 4.79
C THR A 8 -7.80 3.96 4.64
N GLU A 9 -8.77 4.50 5.38
CA GLU A 9 -9.03 5.95 5.39
C GLU A 9 -7.84 6.76 5.89
N ARG A 10 -7.19 6.30 6.96
CA ARG A 10 -5.98 6.94 7.49
C ARG A 10 -4.86 6.90 6.46
N ALA A 11 -4.68 5.79 5.77
CA ALA A 11 -3.70 5.66 4.69
C ALA A 11 -3.99 6.63 3.55
N VAL A 12 -5.24 6.68 3.05
CA VAL A 12 -5.65 7.63 2.00
C VAL A 12 -5.40 9.08 2.41
N ALA A 13 -5.76 9.46 3.64
CA ALA A 13 -5.54 10.81 4.13
C ALA A 13 -4.03 11.20 4.14
N ARG A 14 -3.16 10.28 4.58
CA ARG A 14 -1.71 10.50 4.59
C ARG A 14 -1.12 10.56 3.18
N LEU A 15 -1.54 9.67 2.28
CA LEU A 15 -1.12 9.68 0.88
C LEU A 15 -1.46 11.01 0.20
N ARG A 16 -2.69 11.50 0.39
CA ARG A 16 -3.13 12.81 -0.11
C ARG A 16 -2.33 13.96 0.48
N ALA A 17 -2.05 13.94 1.78
CA ALA A 17 -1.21 14.96 2.41
C ALA A 17 0.22 14.98 1.85
N ALA A 18 0.69 13.85 1.32
CA ALA A 18 1.97 13.73 0.62
C ALA A 18 1.89 14.07 -0.88
N GLY A 19 0.72 14.41 -1.43
CA GLY A 19 0.52 14.75 -2.85
C GLY A 19 0.21 13.56 -3.76
N ILE A 20 -0.09 12.39 -3.19
CA ILE A 20 -0.51 11.20 -3.95
C ILE A 20 -2.04 11.23 -4.03
N GLU A 21 -2.57 11.58 -5.21
CA GLU A 21 -4.00 11.80 -5.42
C GLU A 21 -4.71 10.62 -6.09
N GLU A 22 -4.03 9.89 -6.98
CA GLU A 22 -4.56 8.71 -7.64
C GLU A 22 -4.31 7.46 -6.79
N ILE A 23 -5.37 6.87 -6.26
CA ILE A 23 -5.29 5.75 -5.32
C ILE A 23 -6.17 4.61 -5.82
N VAL A 24 -5.54 3.46 -6.06
CA VAL A 24 -6.22 2.24 -6.47
C VAL A 24 -6.29 1.27 -5.31
N ILE A 25 -7.50 0.96 -4.86
CA ILE A 25 -7.74 -0.06 -3.84
C ILE A 25 -8.09 -1.37 -4.54
N VAL A 26 -7.20 -2.35 -4.46
CA VAL A 26 -7.49 -3.71 -4.93
C VAL A 26 -8.41 -4.37 -3.91
N THR A 27 -9.59 -4.78 -4.37
CA THR A 27 -10.65 -5.35 -3.53
C THR A 27 -10.83 -6.84 -3.81
N GLY A 28 -11.36 -7.56 -2.83
CA GLY A 28 -11.68 -8.97 -2.94
C GLY A 28 -12.85 -9.30 -2.02
N HIS A 29 -12.55 -9.95 -0.90
CA HIS A 29 -13.56 -10.20 0.13
C HIS A 29 -14.21 -8.87 0.58
N LEU A 30 -15.54 -8.85 0.68
CA LEU A 30 -16.30 -7.68 1.16
C LEU A 30 -16.05 -6.38 0.37
N ALA A 31 -15.80 -6.50 -0.95
CA ALA A 31 -15.50 -5.38 -1.85
C ALA A 31 -16.45 -4.17 -1.71
N GLY A 32 -17.74 -4.41 -1.47
CA GLY A 32 -18.75 -3.34 -1.31
C GLY A 32 -18.43 -2.31 -0.21
N HIS A 33 -17.70 -2.71 0.85
CA HIS A 33 -17.26 -1.76 1.87
C HIS A 33 -16.22 -0.77 1.33
N TYR A 34 -15.31 -1.24 0.47
CA TYR A 34 -14.28 -0.41 -0.15
C TYR A 34 -14.83 0.43 -1.31
N GLU A 35 -15.83 -0.08 -2.03
CA GLU A 35 -16.54 0.69 -3.06
C GLU A 35 -17.27 1.88 -2.45
N ALA A 36 -18.04 1.65 -1.37
CA ALA A 36 -18.70 2.73 -0.62
C ALA A 36 -17.70 3.70 0.00
N LEU A 37 -16.55 3.19 0.46
CA LEU A 37 -15.46 4.04 0.96
C LEU A 37 -14.88 4.93 -0.14
N ALA A 38 -14.55 4.36 -1.30
CA ALA A 38 -13.99 5.10 -2.43
C ALA A 38 -14.96 6.18 -2.93
N GLU A 39 -16.26 5.85 -3.05
CA GLU A 39 -17.29 6.82 -3.41
C GLU A 39 -17.36 7.98 -2.41
N ARG A 40 -17.35 7.68 -1.10
CA ARG A 40 -17.37 8.71 -0.06
C ARG A 40 -16.11 9.57 -0.03
N LEU A 41 -14.94 8.98 -0.28
CA LEU A 41 -13.66 9.71 -0.27
C LEU A 41 -13.45 10.54 -1.54
N GLY A 42 -14.06 10.15 -2.67
CA GLY A 42 -13.98 10.82 -3.96
C GLY A 42 -12.54 11.05 -4.44
N GLY A 43 -12.33 12.07 -5.28
CA GLY A 43 -11.02 12.68 -5.56
C GLY A 43 -9.87 11.70 -5.83
N GLY A 44 -9.97 10.92 -6.91
CA GLY A 44 -8.89 10.02 -7.37
C GLY A 44 -8.84 8.64 -6.68
N VAL A 45 -9.71 8.36 -5.71
CA VAL A 45 -9.81 7.03 -5.09
C VAL A 45 -10.77 6.15 -5.87
N ARG A 46 -10.31 4.98 -6.32
CA ARG A 46 -11.14 3.98 -7.00
C ARG A 46 -10.79 2.57 -6.60
N THR A 47 -11.71 1.65 -6.85
CA THR A 47 -11.53 0.22 -6.59
C THR A 47 -11.26 -0.55 -7.88
N VAL A 48 -10.55 -1.68 -7.75
CA VAL A 48 -10.47 -2.72 -8.78
C VAL A 48 -10.72 -4.06 -8.10
N PHE A 49 -11.66 -4.85 -8.64
CA PHE A 49 -12.03 -6.14 -8.05
C PHE A 49 -11.12 -7.26 -8.56
N ASN A 50 -10.49 -7.99 -7.65
CA ASN A 50 -9.79 -9.23 -7.93
C ASN A 50 -10.77 -10.41 -7.79
N PRO A 51 -11.24 -11.04 -8.88
CA PRO A 51 -12.19 -12.16 -8.80
C PRO A 51 -11.58 -13.43 -8.20
N ASP A 52 -10.26 -13.54 -8.19
CA ASP A 52 -9.53 -14.71 -7.70
C ASP A 52 -9.05 -14.55 -6.24
N TYR A 53 -9.51 -13.53 -5.51
CA TYR A 53 -9.06 -13.20 -4.15
C TYR A 53 -9.12 -14.37 -3.15
N ALA A 54 -10.07 -15.29 -3.33
CA ALA A 54 -10.26 -16.43 -2.42
C ALA A 54 -9.34 -17.62 -2.74
N ARG A 55 -8.70 -17.62 -3.92
CA ARG A 55 -7.91 -18.74 -4.45
C ARG A 55 -6.43 -18.41 -4.59
N LEU A 56 -6.11 -17.15 -4.86
CA LEU A 56 -4.75 -16.67 -5.09
C LEU A 56 -4.33 -15.69 -3.98
N GLY A 57 -3.03 -15.67 -3.67
CA GLY A 57 -2.48 -14.80 -2.63
C GLY A 57 -2.33 -13.33 -3.04
N SER A 58 -1.79 -12.52 -2.13
CA SER A 58 -1.58 -11.07 -2.30
C SER A 58 -0.77 -10.70 -3.54
N GLY A 59 0.18 -11.54 -3.97
CA GLY A 59 0.91 -11.34 -5.23
C GLY A 59 0.00 -11.24 -6.47
N HIS A 60 -1.15 -11.93 -6.49
CA HIS A 60 -2.12 -11.76 -7.57
C HIS A 60 -2.92 -10.47 -7.45
N SER A 61 -3.28 -10.06 -6.23
CA SER A 61 -3.87 -8.74 -5.98
C SER A 61 -2.93 -7.61 -6.43
N LEU A 62 -1.62 -7.74 -6.17
CA LEU A 62 -0.60 -6.82 -6.67
C LEU A 62 -0.64 -6.77 -8.20
N ALA A 63 -0.62 -7.92 -8.89
CA ALA A 63 -0.68 -7.95 -10.35
C ALA A 63 -1.94 -7.26 -10.91
N VAL A 64 -3.11 -7.45 -10.28
CA VAL A 64 -4.35 -6.76 -10.63
C VAL A 64 -4.22 -5.24 -10.44
N GLY A 65 -3.65 -4.80 -9.32
CA GLY A 65 -3.42 -3.38 -9.03
C GLY A 65 -2.45 -2.72 -10.00
N LEU A 66 -1.34 -3.39 -10.32
CA LEU A 66 -0.35 -2.91 -11.28
C LEU A 66 -0.93 -2.79 -12.69
N ALA A 67 -1.71 -3.77 -13.14
CA ALA A 67 -2.39 -3.71 -14.45
C ALA A 67 -3.41 -2.56 -14.53
N ALA A 68 -3.94 -2.13 -13.38
CA ALA A 68 -4.84 -1.00 -13.28
C ALA A 68 -4.12 0.33 -13.05
N SER A 69 -2.79 0.37 -12.90
CA SER A 69 -2.02 1.57 -12.56
C SER A 69 -1.09 1.98 -13.71
N ALA A 70 -0.58 3.21 -13.66
CA ALA A 70 0.35 3.72 -14.65
C ALA A 70 1.42 4.60 -13.98
N GLY A 71 2.63 4.58 -14.53
CA GLY A 71 3.76 5.33 -13.99
C GLY A 71 4.39 4.68 -12.74
N GLU A 72 5.01 5.51 -11.91
CA GLU A 72 5.60 5.10 -10.64
C GLU A 72 4.50 4.79 -9.63
N VAL A 73 4.64 3.68 -8.91
CA VAL A 73 3.62 3.18 -7.99
C VAL A 73 4.18 2.99 -6.60
N LEU A 74 3.42 3.45 -5.61
CA LEU A 74 3.61 3.06 -4.22
C LEU A 74 2.63 1.94 -3.89
N VAL A 75 3.14 0.81 -3.41
CA VAL A 75 2.35 -0.35 -3.01
C VAL A 75 2.28 -0.39 -1.49
N LEU A 76 1.07 -0.51 -0.93
CA LEU A 76 0.86 -0.65 0.50
C LEU A 76 -0.14 -1.78 0.79
N GLU A 77 0.07 -2.48 1.91
CA GLU A 77 -0.93 -3.36 2.49
C GLU A 77 -2.00 -2.54 3.23
N SER A 78 -3.25 -3.02 3.18
CA SER A 78 -4.43 -2.24 3.63
C SER A 78 -4.58 -2.16 5.15
N ASP A 79 -3.87 -3.00 5.89
CA ASP A 79 -3.93 -3.15 7.34
C ASP A 79 -2.75 -2.51 8.09
N LEU A 80 -1.92 -1.74 7.38
CA LEU A 80 -0.76 -1.09 7.97
C LEU A 80 -1.11 0.18 8.77
N VAL A 81 -0.42 0.36 9.89
CA VAL A 81 -0.29 1.63 10.59
C VAL A 81 1.15 2.10 10.46
N TRP A 82 1.34 3.31 9.95
CA TRP A 82 2.65 3.89 9.69
C TRP A 82 2.64 5.40 9.90
N GLU A 83 3.83 5.98 9.99
CA GLU A 83 4.08 7.40 10.28
C GLU A 83 4.53 8.14 9.04
N ASP A 84 4.31 9.46 8.98
CA ASP A 84 4.64 10.29 7.81
C ASP A 84 6.12 10.21 7.40
N ARG A 85 7.02 9.89 8.34
CA ARG A 85 8.44 9.64 8.06
C ARG A 85 8.68 8.47 7.09
N ALA A 86 7.75 7.53 6.98
CA ALA A 86 7.83 6.43 6.02
C ALA A 86 7.82 6.94 4.58
N LEU A 87 6.90 7.85 4.26
CA LEU A 87 6.85 8.48 2.93
C LEU A 87 8.03 9.42 2.69
N ALA A 88 8.47 10.13 3.73
CA ALA A 88 9.66 10.98 3.62
C ALA A 88 10.91 10.15 3.29
N ALA A 89 11.11 9.03 3.98
CA ALA A 89 12.24 8.13 3.75
C ALA A 89 12.28 7.58 2.32
N MET A 90 11.14 7.42 1.66
CA MET A 90 11.08 6.93 0.27
C MET A 90 11.37 8.01 -0.78
N ARG A 91 11.30 9.30 -0.45
CA ARG A 91 11.52 10.39 -1.43
C ARG A 91 12.97 10.59 -1.80
N ASP A 92 13.86 10.28 -0.87
CA ASP A 92 15.29 10.60 -0.97
C ASP A 92 16.14 9.38 -1.40
N VAL A 93 15.49 8.28 -1.81
CA VAL A 93 16.16 7.03 -2.21
C VAL A 93 16.21 6.95 -3.73
N GLU A 94 17.40 6.65 -4.26
CA GLU A 94 17.58 6.40 -5.69
C GLU A 94 17.19 4.96 -6.05
N GLY A 95 16.82 4.70 -7.30
CA GLY A 95 16.57 3.35 -7.82
C GLY A 95 15.14 3.08 -8.26
N ASP A 96 15.01 2.15 -9.20
CA ASP A 96 13.74 1.85 -9.88
C ASP A 96 12.76 1.05 -9.00
N THR A 97 13.23 0.44 -7.91
CA THR A 97 12.41 -0.36 -6.98
C THR A 97 12.97 -0.26 -5.59
N VAL A 98 12.21 0.36 -4.69
CA VAL A 98 12.59 0.61 -3.30
C VAL A 98 11.64 -0.15 -2.38
N LEU A 99 12.21 -0.90 -1.42
CA LEU A 99 11.46 -1.55 -0.35
C LEU A 99 11.73 -0.83 0.96
N LEU A 100 10.69 -0.28 1.59
CA LEU A 100 10.80 0.30 2.92
C LEU A 100 10.85 -0.81 3.97
N VAL A 101 11.93 -0.85 4.75
CA VAL A 101 12.14 -1.81 5.83
C VAL A 101 12.35 -1.11 7.16
N SER A 102 11.99 -1.76 8.26
CA SER A 102 12.30 -1.32 9.62
C SER A 102 13.42 -2.15 10.24
N GLY A 103 13.89 -1.72 11.42
CA GLY A 103 14.58 -2.64 12.32
C GLY A 103 13.61 -3.69 12.90
N GLU A 104 14.13 -4.52 13.81
CA GLU A 104 13.34 -5.53 14.51
C GLU A 104 12.18 -4.90 15.28
N THR A 105 10.98 -5.48 15.12
CA THR A 105 9.73 -5.02 15.76
C THR A 105 9.33 -5.87 16.96
N ALA A 106 9.80 -7.12 17.02
CA ALA A 106 9.36 -8.14 17.98
C ALA A 106 7.83 -8.38 17.94
N SER A 107 7.25 -8.36 16.74
CA SER A 107 5.82 -8.62 16.53
C SER A 107 5.48 -10.12 16.47
N GLY A 108 6.47 -10.99 16.16
CA GLY A 108 6.30 -12.45 16.10
C GLY A 108 5.81 -12.98 14.74
N ASP A 109 5.63 -12.11 13.75
CA ASP A 109 5.26 -12.40 12.37
C ASP A 109 6.16 -11.66 11.37
N GLU A 110 7.42 -11.42 11.75
CA GLU A 110 8.35 -10.64 10.96
C GLU A 110 8.58 -11.22 9.56
N VAL A 111 8.56 -10.34 8.56
CA VAL A 111 9.03 -10.65 7.21
C VAL A 111 10.48 -10.19 7.09
N TRP A 112 11.40 -11.15 7.08
CA TRP A 112 12.83 -10.87 7.01
C TRP A 112 13.27 -10.54 5.58
N VAL A 113 14.08 -9.49 5.45
CA VAL A 113 14.69 -9.08 4.19
C VAL A 113 16.18 -9.38 4.26
N TRP A 114 16.71 -9.95 3.19
CA TRP A 114 18.15 -10.13 2.98
C TRP A 114 18.60 -9.23 1.84
N SER A 115 19.70 -8.52 2.03
CA SER A 115 20.36 -7.70 1.01
C SER A 115 21.78 -8.22 0.79
N ASP A 116 22.25 -8.24 -0.46
CA ASP A 116 23.64 -8.55 -0.75
C ASP A 116 24.53 -7.41 -0.24
N PRO A 117 25.47 -7.66 0.69
CA PRO A 117 26.37 -6.62 1.20
C PRO A 117 27.36 -6.09 0.15
N ASN A 118 27.47 -6.75 -1.01
CA ASN A 118 28.40 -6.36 -2.08
C ASN A 118 27.74 -5.57 -3.22
N GLU A 119 26.41 -5.49 -3.26
CA GLU A 119 25.73 -4.54 -4.15
C GLU A 119 25.66 -3.17 -3.48
N PRO A 120 25.92 -2.07 -4.21
CA PRO A 120 25.72 -0.74 -3.68
C PRO A 120 24.27 -0.60 -3.26
N THR A 121 24.05 -0.30 -1.97
CA THR A 121 22.73 0.08 -1.48
C THR A 121 22.37 1.39 -2.16
N PRO A 122 21.20 1.49 -2.81
CA PRO A 122 20.73 2.75 -3.37
C PRO A 122 20.56 3.84 -2.29
#